data_AF-A0A9D8D9G3-F1
#
_entry.id   AF-A0A9D8D9G3-F1
#
_cell.length_a   1.000
_cell.length_b   1.000
_cell.length_c   1.000
_cell.angle_alpha   90.00
_cell.angle_beta   90.00
_cell.angle_gamma   90.00
#
_symmetry.space_group_name_H-M   'P 1'
#
loop_
_entity.id
_entity.type
_entity.pdbx_description
1 polymer ?
#
loop_
_entity_poly.entity_id
_entity_poly.type
_entity_poly.pdbx_seq_one_letter_code
_entity_poly.pdbx_strand_id
1 'polypeptide(L)'
;MTMRTVRPRTAATPTSHDRTALSGTMVARGMSSPPSTGRARMSSVALAPGTPSTIGSAWAVVGTVNAGPSTVVLSPASMIGPPISVMVGPTWLHPSSPATRSPLGTGSSPTAGPRTGTTDWPAATAGVTAMMARASLARRTGLPGSGIDCTAMVDPTRGETPLALVGVDVGGTFTDAVVALGGRVHAAKVPTTPDDQGEGVIRAVRAALGAAGIDSGAVGRIAHGMTVGTNAMLEGTGARTALVATEGLEDVLELRRQDRASLYRLDAHHPPPLVPPDRVIGARERVGAAGVVTPLTPEALDAVVGAVRALEPEAVAVGLLFSYAKPAHEQAIAARLRAELPGVHVCASSEVLPEVREYERIATTALDAYLTPVLADYLESLGARAAREGLPAPAIMQSSGGLMPLHDAAAHASRTVLSGPAGGVVGAADVARVDGAEMALAFDMGGTSCDVALITDGRPGRAHGSVVAGHPVHLPMLDIETVSAGGGSIA
;
A
#
# COMPACT_ATOMS: atom_id res chain seq x y z
N MET A 1 7.12 66.40 -1.16
CA MET A 1 6.29 67.08 -2.18
C MET A 1 6.24 66.13 -3.37
N THR A 2 5.14 65.45 -3.71
CA THR A 2 3.80 66.01 -3.98
C THR A 2 2.69 64.96 -3.71
N MET A 3 1.55 65.49 -3.28
CA MET A 3 0.22 64.99 -2.89
C MET A 3 -0.31 63.58 -3.24
N ARG A 4 -0.81 62.94 -2.16
CA ARG A 4 -2.03 62.13 -2.01
C ARG A 4 -3.20 62.51 -2.95
N THR A 5 -3.92 61.51 -3.44
CA THR A 5 -5.39 61.59 -3.61
C THR A 5 -6.06 60.29 -3.16
N VAL A 6 -6.99 60.45 -2.23
CA VAL A 6 -7.93 59.46 -1.69
C VAL A 6 -9.26 59.64 -2.44
N ARG A 7 -9.95 58.54 -2.80
CA ARG A 7 -11.40 58.55 -3.05
C ARG A 7 -12.09 57.35 -2.39
N PRO A 8 -13.37 57.46 -2.01
CA PRO A 8 -13.92 56.76 -0.85
C PRO A 8 -14.77 55.53 -1.18
N ARG A 9 -14.94 54.68 -0.17
CA ARG A 9 -15.96 53.61 -0.05
C ARG A 9 -17.37 54.17 -0.15
N THR A 10 -18.26 53.45 -0.84
CA THR A 10 -19.70 53.48 -0.58
C THR A 10 -20.17 52.08 -0.23
N ALA A 11 -20.95 52.00 0.83
CA ALA A 11 -21.66 50.81 1.30
C ALA A 11 -23.11 50.87 0.80
N ALA A 12 -23.66 49.74 0.39
CA ALA A 12 -25.10 49.51 0.33
C ALA A 12 -25.37 48.02 0.57
N THR A 13 -26.14 47.75 1.62
CA THR A 13 -26.63 46.43 2.05
C THR A 13 -28.10 46.25 1.59
N PRO A 14 -28.77 45.12 1.87
CA PRO A 14 -29.21 44.12 0.90
C PRO A 14 -30.69 44.23 0.52
N THR A 15 -31.13 43.47 -0.49
CA THR A 15 -32.56 43.19 -0.72
C THR A 15 -32.82 41.69 -0.74
N SER A 16 -33.82 41.32 0.05
CA SER A 16 -34.44 40.00 0.20
C SER A 16 -35.59 39.82 -0.80
N HIS A 17 -35.79 38.60 -1.28
CA HIS A 17 -37.06 37.92 -1.64
C HIS A 17 -36.68 36.58 -2.31
N ASP A 18 -36.78 35.45 -1.61
CA ASP A 18 -37.95 34.57 -1.42
C ASP A 18 -38.34 33.73 -2.66
N ARG A 19 -38.20 32.41 -2.45
CA ARG A 19 -38.84 31.22 -3.04
C ARG A 19 -39.29 31.21 -4.52
N THR A 20 -38.83 30.19 -5.25
CA THR A 20 -39.75 29.18 -5.84
C THR A 20 -39.00 27.94 -6.32
N ALA A 21 -39.53 26.79 -5.90
CA ALA A 21 -39.18 25.47 -6.39
C ALA A 21 -39.80 25.22 -7.77
N LEU A 22 -39.07 24.55 -8.67
CA LEU A 22 -39.65 23.85 -9.82
C LEU A 22 -38.98 22.50 -9.99
N SER A 23 -39.76 21.46 -9.70
CA SER A 23 -39.57 20.08 -10.14
C SER A 23 -39.63 19.99 -11.67
N GLY A 24 -38.73 19.22 -12.29
CA GLY A 24 -38.70 19.01 -13.74
C GLY A 24 -38.07 17.68 -14.14
N THR A 25 -38.91 16.65 -14.09
CA THR A 25 -38.90 15.32 -14.71
C THR A 25 -37.83 14.98 -15.76
N MET A 26 -37.09 13.91 -15.43
CA MET A 26 -36.55 12.82 -16.26
C MET A 26 -37.02 12.76 -17.73
N VAL A 27 -36.07 12.82 -18.67
CA VAL A 27 -36.23 12.29 -20.04
C VAL A 27 -34.97 11.52 -20.42
N ALA A 28 -35.08 10.20 -20.45
CA ALA A 28 -34.11 9.30 -21.05
C ALA A 28 -34.16 9.43 -22.58
N ARG A 29 -32.99 9.63 -23.21
CA ARG A 29 -32.80 9.43 -24.65
C ARG A 29 -31.65 8.47 -24.86
N GLY A 30 -32.00 7.26 -25.29
CA GLY A 30 -31.07 6.30 -25.85
C GLY A 30 -30.61 6.73 -27.25
N MET A 31 -29.37 6.40 -27.57
CA MET A 31 -28.76 6.43 -28.91
C MET A 31 -27.56 5.47 -28.81
N SER A 32 -27.71 4.24 -29.28
CA SER A 32 -27.29 3.78 -30.62
C SER A 32 -25.77 3.59 -30.73
N SER A 33 -25.33 2.35 -30.55
CA SER A 33 -24.01 1.85 -30.91
C SER A 33 -23.83 1.83 -32.44
N PRO A 34 -22.65 2.18 -32.98
CA PRO A 34 -22.21 1.71 -34.28
C PRO A 34 -21.07 0.68 -34.15
N PRO A 35 -20.94 -0.25 -35.11
CA PRO A 35 -19.93 -1.30 -35.11
C PRO A 35 -18.65 -0.85 -35.81
N SER A 36 -17.49 -1.37 -35.41
CA SER A 36 -16.31 -1.35 -36.28
C SER A 36 -15.45 -2.60 -36.11
N THR A 37 -15.62 -3.50 -37.07
CA THR A 37 -14.62 -4.48 -37.50
C THR A 37 -13.41 -3.75 -38.10
N GLY A 38 -12.21 -4.00 -37.59
CA GLY A 38 -10.97 -3.47 -38.15
C GLY A 38 -9.78 -4.37 -37.82
N ARG A 39 -9.49 -5.34 -38.70
CA ARG A 39 -8.26 -6.13 -38.68
C ARG A 39 -7.05 -5.21 -38.85
N ALA A 40 -6.17 -5.13 -37.86
CA ALA A 40 -4.86 -4.50 -38.00
C ALA A 40 -3.90 -5.44 -38.74
N ARG A 41 -3.34 -4.97 -39.85
CA ARG A 41 -2.21 -5.58 -40.56
C ARG A 41 -0.93 -5.36 -39.75
N MET A 42 -0.19 -6.42 -39.44
CA MET A 42 1.20 -6.32 -38.99
C MET A 42 2.07 -5.89 -40.17
N SER A 43 2.72 -4.73 -40.05
CA SER A 43 3.87 -4.35 -40.87
C SER A 43 5.15 -4.80 -40.18
N SER A 44 5.87 -5.68 -40.85
CA SER A 44 7.22 -6.16 -40.50
C SER A 44 8.26 -5.04 -40.62
N VAL A 45 9.02 -4.79 -39.55
CA VAL A 45 10.31 -4.10 -39.62
C VAL A 45 11.40 -5.13 -39.30
N ALA A 46 12.26 -5.36 -40.28
CA ALA A 46 13.44 -6.22 -40.17
C ALA A 46 14.62 -5.44 -39.57
N LEU A 47 15.33 -6.03 -38.62
CA LEU A 47 16.67 -5.64 -38.20
C LEU A 47 17.60 -6.85 -38.29
N ALA A 48 18.79 -6.63 -38.85
CA ALA A 48 19.84 -7.60 -39.17
C ALA A 48 20.67 -8.03 -37.93
N PRO A 49 21.44 -9.14 -37.99
CA PRO A 49 21.91 -9.90 -36.81
C PRO A 49 23.40 -9.70 -36.43
N GLY A 50 23.72 -10.02 -35.16
CA GLY A 50 25.07 -10.19 -34.57
C GLY A 50 25.23 -9.31 -33.31
N THR A 51 25.61 -9.75 -32.11
CA THR A 51 26.47 -10.85 -31.57
C THR A 51 26.01 -11.20 -30.12
N PRO A 52 26.52 -12.25 -29.44
CA PRO A 52 25.78 -12.96 -28.40
C PRO A 52 25.93 -12.35 -27.00
N SER A 53 24.83 -12.27 -26.25
CA SER A 53 24.86 -12.21 -24.80
C SER A 53 23.90 -13.27 -24.24
N THR A 54 24.49 -14.34 -23.71
CA THR A 54 23.84 -15.24 -22.76
C THR A 54 23.54 -14.46 -21.49
N ILE A 55 22.28 -14.06 -21.31
CA ILE A 55 21.69 -13.72 -20.02
C ILE A 55 20.46 -14.59 -19.88
N GLY A 56 20.63 -15.76 -19.27
CA GLY A 56 19.51 -16.56 -18.78
C GLY A 56 19.12 -16.02 -17.42
N SER A 57 18.14 -15.12 -17.35
CA SER A 57 17.51 -14.75 -16.09
C SER A 57 16.44 -15.78 -15.74
N ALA A 58 16.71 -16.61 -14.74
CA ALA A 58 15.70 -17.43 -14.11
C ALA A 58 14.89 -16.54 -13.16
N TRP A 59 13.61 -16.34 -13.47
CA TRP A 59 12.68 -15.61 -12.61
C TRP A 59 12.07 -16.59 -11.60
N ALA A 60 12.25 -16.34 -10.32
CA ALA A 60 11.48 -17.02 -9.27
C ALA A 60 10.30 -16.12 -8.87
N VAL A 61 9.08 -16.59 -9.14
CA VAL A 61 7.85 -15.98 -8.60
C VAL A 61 7.57 -16.65 -7.27
N VAL A 62 7.70 -15.91 -6.17
CA VAL A 62 7.27 -16.37 -4.84
C VAL A 62 5.89 -15.74 -4.61
N GLY A 63 4.84 -16.49 -4.94
CA GLY A 63 3.46 -16.05 -4.80
C GLY A 63 2.67 -16.95 -3.86
N THR A 64 1.83 -16.33 -3.02
CA THR A 64 0.79 -17.00 -2.24
C THR A 64 -0.56 -16.86 -2.94
N VAL A 65 -1.25 -17.97 -3.18
CA VAL A 65 -2.62 -18.00 -3.70
C VAL A 65 -3.55 -18.31 -2.52
N ASN A 66 -4.51 -17.42 -2.26
CA ASN A 66 -5.49 -17.60 -1.19
C ASN A 66 -6.56 -18.63 -1.60
N ALA A 67 -6.25 -19.92 -1.44
CA ALA A 67 -7.21 -21.02 -1.53
C ALA A 67 -6.77 -22.18 -0.61
N GLY A 68 -7.10 -22.09 0.69
CA GLY A 68 -6.97 -23.18 1.65
C GLY A 68 -5.56 -23.44 2.21
N PRO A 69 -5.43 -24.30 3.24
CA PRO A 69 -4.18 -24.47 3.97
C PRO A 69 -3.26 -25.42 3.18
N SER A 70 -2.38 -24.88 2.35
CA SER A 70 -1.30 -25.66 1.71
C SER A 70 -0.17 -24.76 1.23
N THR A 71 1.00 -24.93 1.86
CA THR A 71 2.29 -24.42 1.38
C THR A 71 2.76 -25.27 0.20
N VAL A 72 3.01 -24.65 -0.96
CA VAL A 72 3.73 -25.29 -2.07
C VAL A 72 4.93 -24.43 -2.41
N VAL A 73 6.13 -24.96 -2.14
CA VAL A 73 7.40 -24.40 -2.62
C VAL A 73 7.71 -25.07 -3.95
N LEU A 74 7.80 -24.30 -5.04
CA LEU A 74 8.32 -24.78 -6.32
C LEU A 74 9.79 -24.37 -6.45
N SER A 75 10.69 -25.35 -6.56
CA SER A 75 12.13 -25.17 -6.76
C SER A 75 12.48 -25.26 -8.27
N PRO A 76 13.49 -24.51 -8.77
CA PRO A 76 13.77 -24.33 -10.20
C PRO A 76 14.58 -25.49 -10.82
N ALA A 77 14.06 -26.71 -10.75
CA ALA A 77 14.58 -27.85 -11.50
C ALA A 77 13.47 -28.58 -12.26
N SER A 78 12.73 -27.85 -13.10
CA SER A 78 11.84 -28.44 -14.11
C SER A 78 11.22 -27.39 -15.04
N MET A 79 12.04 -26.74 -15.87
CA MET A 79 11.54 -26.10 -17.10
C MET A 79 12.56 -26.24 -18.23
N ILE A 80 12.64 -27.43 -18.81
CA ILE A 80 12.98 -27.59 -20.23
C ILE A 80 11.87 -28.44 -20.84
N GLY A 81 10.87 -27.77 -21.40
CA GLY A 81 9.75 -28.36 -22.15
C GLY A 81 9.05 -27.27 -22.96
N PRO A 82 8.53 -27.55 -24.18
CA PRO A 82 8.05 -26.51 -25.10
C PRO A 82 6.74 -25.87 -24.61
N PRO A 83 6.37 -24.68 -25.12
CA PRO A 83 5.28 -23.89 -24.56
C PRO A 83 3.93 -24.56 -24.77
N ILE A 84 3.13 -24.67 -23.70
CA ILE A 84 1.72 -25.07 -23.78
C ILE A 84 0.91 -23.81 -24.12
N SER A 85 0.35 -23.78 -25.32
CA SER A 85 -0.75 -22.86 -25.66
C SER A 85 -2.03 -23.33 -24.94
N VAL A 86 -2.60 -22.51 -24.06
CA VAL A 86 -3.93 -22.77 -23.48
C VAL A 86 -4.97 -22.12 -24.38
N MET A 87 -5.64 -22.96 -25.18
CA MET A 87 -6.83 -22.61 -25.94
C MET A 87 -8.04 -22.68 -24.99
N VAL A 88 -8.75 -21.57 -24.80
CA VAL A 88 -10.00 -21.52 -24.04
C VAL A 88 -11.13 -22.06 -24.93
N GLY A 89 -11.71 -23.19 -24.54
CA GLY A 89 -12.94 -23.74 -25.12
C GLY A 89 -13.99 -23.93 -24.03
N PRO A 90 -15.23 -23.43 -24.19
CA PRO A 90 -16.26 -23.55 -23.17
C PRO A 90 -16.91 -24.93 -23.26
N THR A 91 -17.04 -25.63 -22.13
CA THR A 91 -17.89 -26.84 -22.09
C THR A 91 -19.13 -26.53 -21.27
N TRP A 92 -20.18 -26.08 -21.97
CA TRP A 92 -21.56 -26.11 -21.46
C TRP A 92 -22.09 -27.54 -21.60
N LEU A 93 -22.61 -28.10 -20.51
CA LEU A 93 -23.50 -29.26 -20.52
C LEU A 93 -24.84 -28.84 -21.13
N HIS A 94 -25.30 -29.52 -22.17
CA HIS A 94 -26.72 -29.54 -22.54
C HIS A 94 -27.14 -30.97 -22.96
N PRO A 95 -28.43 -31.32 -22.79
CA PRO A 95 -28.93 -32.68 -22.83
C PRO A 95 -29.19 -33.18 -24.27
N SER A 96 -29.33 -34.50 -24.33
CA SER A 96 -29.53 -35.41 -25.45
C SER A 96 -30.75 -35.14 -26.36
N SER A 97 -30.55 -35.20 -27.69
CA SER A 97 -31.33 -36.01 -28.68
C SER A 97 -31.06 -35.62 -30.15
N PRO A 98 -31.39 -36.48 -31.16
CA PRO A 98 -30.48 -36.81 -32.26
C PRO A 98 -30.93 -36.39 -33.69
N ALA A 99 -30.11 -36.80 -34.68
CA ALA A 99 -30.28 -36.80 -36.15
C ALA A 99 -29.82 -35.49 -36.85
N THR A 100 -29.11 -35.49 -37.98
CA THR A 100 -29.20 -36.27 -39.23
C THR A 100 -27.87 -36.28 -40.04
N ARG A 101 -27.69 -37.30 -40.88
CA ARG A 101 -26.61 -37.51 -41.86
C ARG A 101 -26.62 -36.50 -43.03
N SER A 102 -25.43 -36.15 -43.57
CA SER A 102 -25.01 -36.44 -44.96
C SER A 102 -23.62 -35.88 -45.33
N PRO A 103 -22.93 -36.41 -46.37
CA PRO A 103 -21.48 -36.33 -46.56
C PRO A 103 -21.04 -35.54 -47.80
N LEU A 104 -19.72 -35.35 -47.96
CA LEU A 104 -18.90 -35.33 -49.20
C LEU A 104 -17.86 -34.20 -49.23
N GLY A 105 -16.63 -34.53 -49.67
CA GLY A 105 -15.64 -33.54 -50.11
C GLY A 105 -14.19 -33.96 -49.98
N THR A 106 -13.72 -34.85 -50.85
CA THR A 106 -12.33 -35.25 -51.08
C THR A 106 -11.48 -34.11 -51.67
N GLY A 107 -10.22 -33.97 -51.25
CA GLY A 107 -9.23 -33.11 -51.92
C GLY A 107 -7.81 -33.31 -51.37
N SER A 108 -6.91 -33.74 -52.25
CA SER A 108 -5.54 -34.21 -52.06
C SER A 108 -4.46 -33.11 -51.96
N SER A 109 -3.45 -33.32 -51.09
CA SER A 109 -1.97 -33.17 -51.21
C SER A 109 -1.34 -32.07 -52.11
N PRO A 110 -0.17 -31.45 -51.77
CA PRO A 110 1.07 -32.20 -51.46
C PRO A 110 2.06 -31.63 -50.41
N THR A 111 2.70 -32.61 -49.74
CA THR A 111 4.09 -32.71 -49.24
C THR A 111 5.02 -31.49 -49.17
N ALA A 112 5.54 -31.24 -47.96
CA ALA A 112 6.95 -30.91 -47.71
C ALA A 112 7.31 -31.31 -46.27
N GLY A 113 8.13 -32.36 -46.10
CA GLY A 113 8.81 -32.65 -44.82
C GLY A 113 10.02 -31.74 -44.63
N PRO A 114 10.57 -31.67 -43.41
CA PRO A 114 11.95 -32.19 -43.30
C PRO A 114 12.29 -32.90 -41.98
N ARG A 115 13.09 -33.95 -42.17
CA ARG A 115 14.31 -34.32 -41.41
C ARG A 115 14.21 -34.61 -39.91
N THR A 116 14.17 -35.90 -39.63
CA THR A 116 14.63 -36.56 -38.40
C THR A 116 16.15 -36.41 -38.24
N GLY A 117 16.57 -35.73 -37.17
CA GLY A 117 17.90 -35.84 -36.59
C GLY A 117 17.76 -36.38 -35.18
N THR A 118 18.09 -37.66 -34.99
CA THR A 118 18.19 -38.33 -33.70
C THR A 118 19.54 -37.97 -33.07
N THR A 119 19.52 -37.35 -31.89
CA THR A 119 20.68 -37.26 -31.02
C THR A 119 20.29 -37.84 -29.66
N ASP A 120 20.85 -39.00 -29.35
CA ASP A 120 20.73 -39.68 -28.06
C ASP A 120 21.29 -38.81 -26.92
N TRP A 121 20.52 -38.69 -25.83
CA TRP A 121 20.98 -38.14 -24.55
C TRP A 121 20.79 -39.19 -23.44
N PRO A 122 21.74 -39.34 -22.50
CA PRO A 122 21.75 -40.43 -21.53
C PRO A 122 20.68 -40.29 -20.43
N ALA A 123 20.25 -41.44 -19.93
CA ALA A 123 19.17 -41.63 -18.97
C ALA A 123 19.34 -40.86 -17.65
N ALA A 124 18.43 -39.91 -17.39
CA ALA A 124 18.25 -39.21 -16.11
C ALA A 124 17.03 -39.75 -15.32
N THR A 125 16.75 -41.05 -15.39
CA THR A 125 15.56 -41.69 -14.81
C THR A 125 15.67 -42.06 -13.33
N ALA A 126 16.84 -41.87 -12.69
CA ALA A 126 17.01 -42.19 -11.27
C ALA A 126 16.52 -41.08 -10.31
N GLY A 127 16.53 -39.81 -10.74
CA GLY A 127 16.16 -38.66 -9.89
C GLY A 127 14.65 -38.45 -9.72
N VAL A 128 13.86 -38.76 -10.76
CA VAL A 128 12.42 -38.50 -10.80
C VAL A 128 11.65 -39.40 -9.83
N THR A 129 12.09 -40.65 -9.66
CA THR A 129 11.45 -41.63 -8.78
C THR A 129 11.66 -41.31 -7.29
N ALA A 130 12.81 -40.76 -6.91
CA ALA A 130 13.10 -40.32 -5.54
C ALA A 130 12.32 -39.04 -5.16
N MET A 131 12.10 -38.14 -6.11
CA MET A 131 11.32 -36.90 -5.94
C MET A 131 9.81 -37.18 -5.78
N MET A 132 9.27 -38.11 -6.59
CA MET A 132 7.87 -38.56 -6.47
C MET A 132 7.59 -39.27 -5.14
N ALA A 133 8.57 -40.03 -4.61
CA ALA A 133 8.44 -40.70 -3.31
C ALA A 133 8.36 -39.68 -2.14
N ARG A 134 9.18 -38.62 -2.17
CA ARG A 134 9.17 -37.54 -1.17
C ARG A 134 7.89 -36.68 -1.22
N ALA A 135 7.39 -36.36 -2.41
CA ALA A 135 6.13 -35.65 -2.58
C ALA A 135 4.89 -36.47 -2.17
N SER A 136 4.99 -37.81 -2.15
CA SER A 136 3.91 -38.67 -1.63
C SER A 136 3.87 -38.74 -0.09
N LEU A 137 5.02 -38.54 0.58
CA LEU A 137 5.12 -38.56 2.04
C LEU A 137 4.57 -37.28 2.68
N ALA A 138 4.74 -36.12 2.03
CA ALA A 138 4.19 -34.84 2.47
C ALA A 138 2.65 -34.74 2.38
N ARG A 139 2.00 -35.63 1.61
CA ARG A 139 0.53 -35.66 1.46
C ARG A 139 -0.22 -36.37 2.60
N ARG A 140 0.48 -36.97 3.58
CA ARG A 140 -0.15 -37.78 4.63
C ARG A 140 -0.22 -37.15 6.02
N THR A 141 0.17 -35.88 6.20
CA THR A 141 0.08 -35.19 7.51
C THR A 141 -0.83 -33.97 7.45
N GLY A 142 -2.02 -34.14 6.89
CA GLY A 142 -3.14 -33.22 7.11
C GLY A 142 -3.80 -33.55 8.44
N LEU A 143 -3.23 -33.04 9.54
CA LEU A 143 -3.90 -32.96 10.83
C LEU A 143 -3.86 -31.50 11.31
N PRO A 144 -4.92 -30.99 11.94
CA PRO A 144 -4.91 -29.66 12.55
C PRO A 144 -3.80 -29.59 13.62
N GLY A 145 -2.92 -28.58 13.56
CA GLY A 145 -1.94 -28.31 14.63
C GLY A 145 -0.47 -28.62 14.33
N SER A 146 -0.07 -29.00 13.12
CA SER A 146 1.35 -29.17 12.78
C SER A 146 1.96 -27.88 12.22
N GLY A 147 2.73 -27.15 13.05
CA GLY A 147 3.49 -25.98 12.62
C GLY A 147 4.51 -26.30 11.51
N ILE A 148 4.77 -25.32 10.64
CA ILE A 148 5.75 -25.39 9.55
C ILE A 148 7.16 -25.39 10.14
N ASP A 149 8.03 -26.32 9.73
CA ASP A 149 9.43 -26.34 10.16
C ASP A 149 10.26 -25.34 9.32
N CYS A 150 10.74 -24.30 9.98
CA CYS A 150 11.54 -23.21 9.46
C CYS A 150 12.89 -23.11 10.19
N THR A 151 13.43 -24.21 10.73
CA THR A 151 14.72 -24.19 11.45
C THR A 151 15.85 -23.58 10.63
N ALA A 152 15.82 -23.68 9.30
CA ALA A 152 16.77 -23.03 8.39
C ALA A 152 16.68 -21.49 8.35
N MET A 153 15.59 -20.91 8.84
CA MET A 153 15.33 -19.46 8.90
C MET A 153 15.73 -18.83 10.25
N VAL A 154 16.07 -19.65 11.26
CA VAL A 154 16.37 -19.19 12.63
C VAL A 154 17.86 -19.25 12.90
N ASP A 155 18.45 -18.14 13.35
CA ASP A 155 19.86 -18.07 13.75
C ASP A 155 20.11 -18.91 15.02
N PRO A 156 20.91 -19.99 14.94
CA PRO A 156 21.15 -20.91 16.05
C PRO A 156 22.07 -20.33 17.15
N THR A 157 22.61 -19.12 16.99
CA THR A 157 23.62 -18.56 17.91
C THR A 157 23.07 -17.82 19.14
N ARG A 158 21.74 -17.66 19.27
CA ARG A 158 21.13 -16.98 20.44
C ARG A 158 20.78 -17.99 21.54
N GLY A 159 21.70 -18.20 22.48
CA GLY A 159 21.61 -19.15 23.60
C GLY A 159 20.66 -18.80 24.75
N GLU A 160 19.49 -18.22 24.47
CA GLU A 160 18.42 -18.01 25.46
C GLU A 160 17.23 -18.93 25.14
N THR A 161 16.41 -19.28 26.15
CA THR A 161 15.13 -19.96 25.92
C THR A 161 14.38 -19.21 24.81
N PRO A 162 14.07 -19.83 23.66
CA PRO A 162 13.62 -19.07 22.51
C PRO A 162 12.28 -18.44 22.84
N LEU A 163 12.27 -17.11 23.02
CA LEU A 163 11.05 -16.35 23.17
C LEU A 163 10.28 -16.40 21.85
N ALA A 164 8.97 -16.59 21.94
CA ALA A 164 8.12 -16.62 20.76
C ALA A 164 8.08 -15.23 20.10
N LEU A 165 8.29 -15.21 18.78
CA LEU A 165 8.10 -14.01 17.95
C LEU A 165 6.74 -14.11 17.28
N VAL A 166 5.94 -13.06 17.42
CA VAL A 166 4.60 -13.01 16.85
C VAL A 166 4.58 -11.96 15.75
N GLY A 167 4.12 -12.33 14.55
CA GLY A 167 3.80 -11.40 13.46
C GLY A 167 2.29 -11.36 13.27
N VAL A 168 1.71 -10.16 13.13
CA VAL A 168 0.28 -9.98 12.86
C VAL A 168 0.09 -9.03 11.71
N ASP A 169 -0.72 -9.42 10.73
CA ASP A 169 -1.17 -8.54 9.65
C ASP A 169 -2.70 -8.42 9.67
N VAL A 170 -3.19 -7.18 9.63
CA VAL A 170 -4.62 -6.87 9.57
C VAL A 170 -4.97 -6.43 8.16
N GLY A 171 -5.59 -7.35 7.42
CA GLY A 171 -6.21 -7.07 6.13
C GLY A 171 -7.71 -6.74 6.25
N GLY A 172 -8.32 -6.39 5.12
CA GLY A 172 -9.74 -6.02 5.06
C GLY A 172 -10.70 -7.19 5.35
N THR A 173 -10.33 -8.43 5.03
CA THR A 173 -11.20 -9.62 5.20
C THR A 173 -10.79 -10.49 6.38
N PHE A 174 -9.49 -10.71 6.55
CA PHE A 174 -8.93 -11.57 7.59
C PHE A 174 -7.79 -10.88 8.32
N THR A 175 -7.63 -11.26 9.58
CA THR A 175 -6.45 -10.96 10.38
C THR A 175 -5.62 -12.23 10.49
N ASP A 176 -4.38 -12.14 10.04
CA ASP A 176 -3.42 -13.24 10.00
C ASP A 176 -2.40 -13.06 11.13
N ALA A 177 -2.16 -14.11 11.92
CA ALA A 177 -1.14 -14.13 12.95
C ALA A 177 -0.23 -15.35 12.79
N VAL A 178 1.06 -15.14 13.00
CA VAL A 178 2.08 -16.19 13.00
C VAL A 178 2.88 -16.14 14.29
N VAL A 179 3.20 -17.31 14.84
CA VAL A 179 4.08 -17.51 15.99
C VAL A 179 5.29 -18.30 15.50
N ALA A 180 6.48 -17.69 15.56
CA ALA A 180 7.74 -18.36 15.34
C ALA A 180 8.36 -18.75 16.69
N LEU A 181 8.57 -20.05 16.90
CA LEU A 181 9.13 -20.62 18.13
C LEU A 181 9.94 -21.88 17.82
N GLY A 182 11.19 -21.92 18.29
CA GLY A 182 12.02 -23.14 18.19
C GLY A 182 12.22 -23.62 16.74
N GLY A 183 12.34 -22.69 15.79
CA GLY A 183 12.42 -23.04 14.37
C GLY A 183 11.11 -23.48 13.75
N ARG A 184 9.97 -23.41 14.44
CA ARG A 184 8.65 -23.71 13.87
C ARG A 184 7.82 -22.46 13.73
N VAL A 185 6.94 -22.43 12.74
CA VAL A 185 5.94 -21.37 12.52
C VAL A 185 4.55 -21.96 12.66
N HIS A 186 3.76 -21.39 13.56
CA HIS A 186 2.35 -21.70 13.77
C HIS A 186 1.52 -20.52 13.28
N ALA A 187 0.54 -20.76 12.42
CA ALA A 187 -0.28 -19.71 11.85
C ALA A 187 -1.74 -19.84 12.29
N ALA A 188 -2.40 -18.70 12.45
CA ALA A 188 -3.84 -18.61 12.61
C ALA A 188 -4.38 -17.51 11.70
N LYS A 189 -5.55 -17.78 11.11
CA LYS A 189 -6.30 -16.82 10.30
C LYS A 189 -7.68 -16.71 10.91
N VAL A 190 -8.07 -15.51 11.28
CA VAL A 190 -9.40 -15.23 11.84
C VAL A 190 -10.07 -14.15 10.99
N PRO A 191 -11.41 -14.12 10.90
CA PRO A 191 -12.09 -13.00 10.24
C PRO A 191 -11.62 -11.66 10.83
N THR A 192 -11.53 -10.60 10.04
CA THR A 192 -11.31 -9.26 10.60
C THR A 192 -12.56 -8.85 11.38
N THR A 193 -12.38 -8.01 12.40
CA THR A 193 -13.48 -7.40 13.16
C THR A 193 -13.52 -5.91 12.78
N PRO A 194 -14.28 -5.50 11.75
CA PRO A 194 -14.18 -4.14 11.21
C PRO A 194 -14.49 -3.05 12.24
N ASP A 195 -15.49 -3.30 13.09
CA ASP A 195 -15.92 -2.38 14.14
C ASP A 195 -14.93 -2.30 15.33
N ASP A 196 -13.99 -3.26 15.43
CA ASP A 196 -12.98 -3.34 16.50
C ASP A 196 -11.77 -4.18 16.05
N GLN A 197 -10.92 -3.58 15.21
CA GLN A 197 -9.77 -4.29 14.63
C GLN A 197 -8.76 -4.73 15.71
N GLY A 198 -8.67 -3.98 16.82
CA GLY A 198 -7.82 -4.35 17.95
C GLY A 198 -8.22 -5.68 18.58
N GLU A 199 -9.52 -5.95 18.71
CA GLU A 199 -10.00 -7.28 19.12
C GLU A 199 -9.67 -8.38 18.10
N GLY A 200 -9.77 -8.05 16.81
CA GLY A 200 -9.37 -8.94 15.71
C GLY A 200 -7.92 -9.42 15.86
N VAL A 201 -7.00 -8.50 16.14
CA VAL A 201 -5.59 -8.77 16.40
C VAL A 201 -5.41 -9.71 17.60
N ILE A 202 -6.00 -9.38 18.75
CA ILE A 202 -5.85 -10.21 19.96
C ILE A 202 -6.41 -11.62 19.74
N ARG A 203 -7.56 -11.75 19.06
CA ARG A 203 -8.13 -13.05 18.72
C ARG A 203 -7.19 -13.86 17.82
N ALA A 204 -6.57 -13.22 16.82
CA ALA A 204 -5.61 -13.88 15.94
C ALA A 204 -4.38 -14.36 16.71
N VAL A 205 -3.82 -13.51 17.57
CA VAL A 205 -2.69 -13.85 18.44
C VAL A 205 -3.04 -15.02 19.35
N ARG A 206 -4.18 -14.97 20.04
CA ARG A 206 -4.64 -16.05 20.93
C ARG A 206 -4.79 -17.38 20.18
N ALA A 207 -5.34 -17.36 18.97
CA ALA A 207 -5.46 -18.55 18.14
C ALA A 207 -4.09 -19.11 17.72
N ALA A 208 -3.13 -18.24 17.36
CA ALA A 208 -1.79 -18.67 16.99
C ALA A 208 -1.00 -19.23 18.18
N LEU A 209 -1.12 -18.62 19.37
CA LEU A 209 -0.53 -19.13 20.61
C LEU A 209 -1.12 -20.49 21.00
N GLY A 210 -2.45 -20.65 20.90
CA GLY A 210 -3.13 -21.92 21.10
C GLY A 210 -2.65 -23.01 20.13
N ALA A 211 -2.40 -22.67 18.86
CA ALA A 211 -1.83 -23.58 17.87
C ALA A 211 -0.36 -23.93 18.14
N ALA A 212 0.38 -23.07 18.85
CA ALA A 212 1.75 -23.31 19.29
C ALA A 212 1.84 -24.01 20.67
N GLY A 213 0.71 -24.11 21.40
CA GLY A 213 0.66 -24.71 22.73
C GLY A 213 1.42 -23.89 23.79
N ILE A 214 1.46 -22.57 23.65
CA ILE A 214 2.14 -21.66 24.57
C ILE A 214 1.19 -20.58 25.11
N ASP A 215 1.54 -20.02 26.27
CA ASP A 215 0.83 -18.90 26.88
C ASP A 215 1.45 -17.55 26.48
N SER A 216 0.74 -16.45 26.74
CA SER A 216 1.18 -15.08 26.43
C SER A 216 2.53 -14.72 27.08
N GLY A 217 2.84 -15.28 28.26
CA GLY A 217 4.11 -15.05 28.95
C GLY A 217 5.36 -15.58 28.22
N ALA A 218 5.19 -16.45 27.21
CA ALA A 218 6.30 -16.93 26.38
C ALA A 218 6.60 -15.99 25.19
N VAL A 219 5.77 -14.96 24.95
CA VAL A 219 5.90 -14.03 23.84
C VAL A 219 6.94 -12.96 24.16
N GLY A 220 8.04 -12.94 23.41
CA GLY A 220 9.09 -11.93 23.57
C GLY A 220 8.86 -10.67 22.74
N ARG A 221 8.15 -10.79 21.61
CA ARG A 221 7.91 -9.65 20.71
C ARG A 221 6.68 -9.89 19.85
N ILE A 222 5.94 -8.81 19.61
CA ILE A 222 4.89 -8.74 18.58
C ILE A 222 5.32 -7.71 17.53
N ALA A 223 5.26 -8.09 16.27
CA ALA A 223 5.36 -7.21 15.11
C ALA A 223 3.99 -7.13 14.45
N HIS A 224 3.54 -5.91 14.14
CA HIS A 224 2.19 -5.69 13.63
C HIS A 224 2.21 -4.78 12.38
N GLY A 225 1.72 -5.33 11.26
CA GLY A 225 1.39 -4.59 10.04
C GLY A 225 -0.12 -4.40 9.91
N MET A 226 -0.53 -3.31 9.29
CA MET A 226 -1.94 -2.95 9.15
C MET A 226 -2.24 -2.22 7.86
N THR A 227 -3.51 -2.23 7.49
CA THR A 227 -4.04 -1.51 6.32
C THR A 227 -4.93 -0.31 6.70
N VAL A 228 -5.10 -0.01 8.00
CA VAL A 228 -5.97 1.08 8.50
C VAL A 228 -5.66 2.42 7.83
N GLY A 229 -4.40 2.86 7.86
CA GLY A 229 -3.99 4.14 7.27
C GLY A 229 -4.21 4.19 5.76
N THR A 230 -3.84 3.13 5.04
CA THR A 230 -4.05 3.03 3.59
C THR A 230 -5.54 3.05 3.22
N ASN A 231 -6.38 2.33 3.95
CA ASN A 231 -7.83 2.31 3.70
C ASN A 231 -8.46 3.67 4.01
N ALA A 232 -8.07 4.33 5.10
CA ALA A 232 -8.56 5.67 5.43
C ALA A 232 -8.23 6.71 4.36
N MET A 233 -7.10 6.57 3.65
CA MET A 233 -6.80 7.38 2.48
C MET A 233 -7.70 7.08 1.28
N LEU A 234 -7.91 5.79 0.98
CA LEU A 234 -8.73 5.35 -0.15
C LEU A 234 -10.21 5.69 0.02
N GLU A 235 -10.71 5.60 1.25
CA GLU A 235 -12.13 5.82 1.60
C GLU A 235 -12.42 7.29 1.96
N GLY A 236 -11.38 8.11 2.19
CA GLY A 236 -11.56 9.51 2.58
C GLY A 236 -12.10 9.69 4.00
N THR A 237 -11.71 8.80 4.93
CA THR A 237 -12.23 8.74 6.31
C THR A 237 -11.22 9.21 7.36
N GLY A 238 -10.30 10.09 6.99
CA GLY A 238 -9.34 10.68 7.94
C GLY A 238 -9.93 11.86 8.72
N ALA A 239 -9.09 12.47 9.54
CA ALA A 239 -9.46 13.55 10.42
C ALA A 239 -9.84 14.83 9.65
N ARG A 240 -10.72 15.65 10.24
CA ARG A 240 -10.97 17.02 9.78
C ARG A 240 -9.71 17.87 9.99
N THR A 241 -8.87 17.91 8.96
CA THR A 241 -7.58 18.60 9.02
C THR A 241 -7.66 20.03 8.50
N ALA A 242 -6.95 20.94 9.17
CA ALA A 242 -6.62 22.28 8.66
C ALA A 242 -5.13 22.38 8.30
N LEU A 243 -4.78 23.25 7.37
CA LEU A 243 -3.39 23.55 6.99
C LEU A 243 -3.08 25.00 7.31
N VAL A 244 -1.98 25.25 7.99
CA VAL A 244 -1.37 26.57 8.08
C VAL A 244 -0.20 26.64 7.11
N ALA A 245 -0.30 27.51 6.12
CA ALA A 245 0.73 27.75 5.12
C ALA A 245 1.20 29.20 5.18
N THR A 246 2.38 29.50 4.63
CA THR A 246 2.82 30.90 4.47
C THR A 246 1.81 31.68 3.62
N GLU A 247 1.47 32.92 4.01
CA GLU A 247 0.53 33.77 3.27
C GLU A 247 0.92 33.88 1.78
N GLY A 248 -0.05 33.66 0.89
CA GLY A 248 0.14 33.55 -0.56
C GLY A 248 0.48 32.14 -1.07
N LEU A 249 0.55 31.12 -0.19
CA LEU A 249 0.74 29.71 -0.53
C LEU A 249 -0.44 28.82 -0.07
N GLU A 250 -1.60 29.40 0.19
CA GLU A 250 -2.79 28.69 0.65
C GLU A 250 -3.27 27.62 -0.36
N ASP A 251 -3.02 27.86 -1.65
CA ASP A 251 -3.43 26.94 -2.73
C ASP A 251 -2.39 25.83 -3.02
N VAL A 252 -1.36 25.64 -2.18
CA VAL A 252 -0.24 24.72 -2.48
C VAL A 252 -0.68 23.27 -2.71
N LEU A 253 -1.69 22.78 -1.99
CA LEU A 253 -2.20 21.41 -2.15
C LEU A 253 -3.09 21.26 -3.39
N GLU A 254 -3.81 22.31 -3.76
CA GLU A 254 -4.69 22.34 -4.94
C GLU A 254 -3.86 22.46 -6.23
N LEU A 255 -2.89 23.38 -6.26
CA LEU A 255 -2.06 23.64 -7.43
C LEU A 255 -0.99 22.57 -7.67
N ARG A 256 -0.55 21.89 -6.61
CA ARG A 256 0.46 20.83 -6.68
C ARG A 256 1.74 21.30 -7.39
N ARG A 257 2.21 20.53 -8.38
CA ARG A 257 3.29 20.90 -9.31
C ARG A 257 2.77 21.35 -10.67
N GLN A 258 1.46 21.56 -10.82
CA GLN A 258 0.79 21.79 -12.11
C GLN A 258 1.11 20.71 -13.17
N ASP A 259 1.42 19.51 -12.70
CA ASP A 259 1.62 18.32 -13.52
C ASP A 259 0.28 17.68 -13.89
N ARG A 260 0.27 16.92 -14.99
CA ARG A 260 -0.95 16.22 -15.46
C ARG A 260 -1.12 14.92 -14.70
N ALA A 261 -2.34 14.64 -14.24
CA ALA A 261 -2.70 13.35 -13.64
C ALA A 261 -2.50 12.16 -14.60
N SER A 262 -2.66 12.38 -15.90
CA SER A 262 -2.35 11.42 -16.95
C SER A 262 -1.76 12.11 -18.17
N LEU A 263 -0.74 11.50 -18.78
CA LEU A 263 -0.09 12.04 -19.96
C LEU A 263 -1.02 12.08 -21.18
N TYR A 264 -1.85 11.04 -21.36
CA TYR A 264 -2.67 10.85 -22.56
C TYR A 264 -4.18 11.01 -22.33
N ARG A 265 -4.64 10.98 -21.07
CA ARG A 265 -6.03 11.28 -20.72
C ARG A 265 -6.13 12.72 -20.23
N LEU A 266 -6.39 13.65 -21.16
CA LEU A 266 -6.43 15.08 -20.87
C LEU A 266 -7.63 15.49 -19.98
N ASP A 267 -8.63 14.63 -19.88
CA ASP A 267 -9.81 14.74 -19.02
C ASP A 267 -9.58 14.16 -17.61
N ALA A 268 -8.44 13.49 -17.37
CA ALA A 268 -8.12 12.95 -16.06
C ALA A 268 -7.71 14.07 -15.10
N HIS A 269 -8.37 14.11 -13.96
CA HIS A 269 -8.05 15.01 -12.87
C HIS A 269 -7.31 14.27 -11.76
N HIS A 270 -6.48 15.02 -11.04
CA HIS A 270 -5.96 14.58 -9.76
C HIS A 270 -7.11 14.45 -8.74
N PRO A 271 -7.00 13.60 -7.70
CA PRO A 271 -7.99 13.58 -6.64
C PRO A 271 -8.03 14.92 -5.89
N PRO A 272 -9.17 15.27 -5.26
CA PRO A 272 -9.25 16.44 -4.39
C PRO A 272 -8.19 16.38 -3.28
N PRO A 273 -7.62 17.51 -2.82
CA PRO A 273 -6.64 17.51 -1.74
C PRO A 273 -7.26 17.01 -0.42
N LEU A 274 -6.45 16.35 0.42
CA LEU A 274 -6.87 15.86 1.74
C LEU A 274 -7.33 17.00 2.67
N VAL A 275 -6.72 18.17 2.52
CA VAL A 275 -7.15 19.41 3.17
C VAL A 275 -7.80 20.30 2.10
N PRO A 276 -9.12 20.54 2.16
CA PRO A 276 -9.79 21.39 1.19
C PRO A 276 -9.38 22.87 1.36
N PRO A 277 -9.47 23.70 0.29
CA PRO A 277 -9.00 25.09 0.30
C PRO A 277 -9.63 25.98 1.38
N ASP A 278 -10.87 25.70 1.76
CA ASP A 278 -11.60 26.44 2.81
C ASP A 278 -11.05 26.17 4.23
N ARG A 279 -10.13 25.21 4.38
CA ARG A 279 -9.42 24.90 5.64
C ARG A 279 -7.93 25.22 5.60
N VAL A 280 -7.49 25.99 4.60
CA VAL A 280 -6.11 26.48 4.52
C VAL A 280 -6.03 27.92 5.03
N ILE A 281 -5.19 28.14 6.02
CA ILE A 281 -4.96 29.44 6.66
C ILE A 281 -3.60 29.98 6.23
N GLY A 282 -3.59 31.19 5.67
CA GLY A 282 -2.38 31.95 5.40
C GLY A 282 -1.81 32.58 6.66
N ALA A 283 -0.57 32.26 6.98
CA ALA A 283 0.17 32.82 8.10
C ALA A 283 1.06 33.97 7.62
N ARG A 284 0.91 35.13 8.27
CA ARG A 284 1.60 36.38 7.92
C ARG A 284 3.05 36.36 8.39
N GLU A 285 3.85 35.56 7.71
CA GLU A 285 5.30 35.53 7.86
C GLU A 285 5.97 35.20 6.53
N ARG A 286 7.30 35.37 6.47
CA ARG A 286 8.08 34.91 5.33
C ARG A 286 9.50 34.64 5.76
N VAL A 287 9.98 33.43 5.49
CA VAL A 287 11.39 33.06 5.60
C VAL A 287 11.91 32.77 4.20
N GLY A 288 13.13 33.20 3.91
CA GLY A 288 13.85 32.94 2.67
C GLY A 288 15.17 32.21 2.90
N ALA A 289 15.90 31.96 1.82
CA ALA A 289 17.22 31.34 1.87
C ALA A 289 18.21 32.15 2.73
N ALA A 290 18.14 33.49 2.68
CA ALA A 290 19.02 34.38 3.45
C ALA A 290 18.59 34.59 4.92
N GLY A 291 17.36 34.27 5.30
CA GLY A 291 16.83 34.56 6.63
C GLY A 291 15.38 35.00 6.62
N VAL A 292 14.94 35.61 7.73
CA VAL A 292 13.58 36.15 7.87
C VAL A 292 13.40 37.36 6.94
N VAL A 293 12.34 37.33 6.13
CA VAL A 293 11.93 38.41 5.22
C VAL A 293 10.76 39.18 5.83
N THR A 294 9.77 38.46 6.36
CA THR A 294 8.64 39.01 7.12
C THR A 294 8.57 38.29 8.46
N PRO A 295 8.73 38.98 9.60
CA PRO A 295 8.72 38.34 10.91
C PRO A 295 7.32 37.82 11.26
N LEU A 296 7.26 36.70 11.98
CA LEU A 296 6.03 36.25 12.64
C LEU A 296 5.80 37.12 13.88
N THR A 297 4.89 38.09 13.80
CA THR A 297 4.56 38.96 14.94
C THR A 297 3.57 38.26 15.89
N PRO A 298 3.46 38.70 17.15
CA PRO A 298 2.46 38.17 18.07
C PRO A 298 1.03 38.28 17.52
N GLU A 299 0.69 39.38 16.85
CA GLU A 299 -0.63 39.60 16.27
C GLU A 299 -0.91 38.66 15.10
N ALA A 300 0.11 38.38 14.27
CA ALA A 300 0.01 37.40 13.19
C ALA A 300 -0.19 35.99 13.74
N LEU A 301 0.54 35.63 14.81
CA LEU A 301 0.39 34.36 15.49
C LEU A 301 -1.01 34.20 16.11
N ASP A 302 -1.50 35.21 16.81
CA ASP A 302 -2.84 35.20 17.41
C ASP A 302 -3.94 35.10 16.33
N ALA A 303 -3.76 35.76 15.19
CA ALA A 303 -4.68 35.67 14.05
C ALA A 303 -4.72 34.25 13.46
N VAL A 304 -3.56 33.60 13.27
CA VAL A 304 -3.49 32.21 12.79
C VAL A 304 -4.20 31.27 13.75
N VAL A 305 -3.89 31.34 15.04
CA VAL A 305 -4.50 30.47 16.06
C VAL A 305 -6.02 30.69 16.15
N GLY A 306 -6.46 31.94 16.10
CA GLY A 306 -7.88 32.29 16.08
C GLY A 306 -8.61 31.73 14.85
N ALA A 307 -8.00 31.82 13.68
CA ALA A 307 -8.56 31.29 12.44
C ALA A 307 -8.63 29.76 12.44
N VAL A 308 -7.57 29.09 12.91
CA VAL A 308 -7.55 27.62 13.07
C VAL A 308 -8.61 27.18 14.07
N ARG A 309 -8.73 27.86 15.22
CA ARG A 309 -9.75 27.55 16.24
C ARG A 309 -11.17 27.64 15.67
N ALA A 310 -11.45 28.64 14.83
CA ALA A 310 -12.77 28.84 14.23
C ALA A 310 -13.18 27.73 13.24
N LEU A 311 -12.21 26.97 12.70
CA LEU A 311 -12.48 25.80 11.84
C LEU A 311 -12.80 24.52 12.63
N GLU A 312 -12.60 24.55 13.95
CA GLU A 312 -12.75 23.41 14.85
C GLU A 312 -12.09 22.12 14.31
N PRO A 313 -10.81 22.12 13.89
CA PRO A 313 -10.21 20.94 13.28
C PRO A 313 -9.95 19.84 14.31
N GLU A 314 -9.90 18.59 13.86
CA GLU A 314 -9.41 17.44 14.63
C GLU A 314 -7.88 17.35 14.54
N ALA A 315 -7.29 17.85 13.45
CA ALA A 315 -5.85 17.92 13.27
C ALA A 315 -5.39 19.16 12.49
N VAL A 316 -4.14 19.57 12.68
CA VAL A 316 -3.53 20.72 12.00
C VAL A 316 -2.16 20.33 11.46
N ALA A 317 -1.94 20.57 10.17
CA ALA A 317 -0.62 20.59 9.58
C ALA A 317 -0.11 22.04 9.52
N VAL A 318 1.17 22.25 9.87
CA VAL A 318 1.85 23.54 9.72
C VAL A 318 2.98 23.37 8.73
N GLY A 319 2.92 24.08 7.62
CA GLY A 319 3.82 23.94 6.49
C GLY A 319 4.28 25.28 5.94
N LEU A 320 5.37 25.82 6.48
CA LEU A 320 5.87 27.13 6.07
C LEU A 320 7.01 27.01 5.04
N LEU A 321 7.24 28.07 4.28
CA LEU A 321 8.40 28.13 3.39
C LEU A 321 9.71 28.17 4.18
N PHE A 322 10.72 27.46 3.68
CA PHE A 322 12.06 27.33 4.29
C PHE A 322 12.10 26.76 5.72
N SER A 323 10.98 26.25 6.26
CA SER A 323 10.95 25.66 7.60
C SER A 323 11.90 24.48 7.78
N TYR A 324 12.15 23.71 6.71
CA TYR A 324 13.15 22.63 6.69
C TYR A 324 14.57 23.07 7.10
N ALA A 325 14.93 24.34 6.88
CA ALA A 325 16.24 24.90 7.24
C ALA A 325 16.18 25.91 8.38
N LYS A 326 15.04 26.61 8.54
CA LYS A 326 14.84 27.69 9.51
C LYS A 326 13.45 27.54 10.16
N PRO A 327 13.28 26.58 11.09
CA PRO A 327 11.97 26.13 11.54
C PRO A 327 11.31 27.06 12.58
N ALA A 328 11.98 28.12 13.03
CA ALA A 328 11.58 28.90 14.20
C ALA A 328 10.13 29.42 14.16
N HIS A 329 9.67 29.97 13.02
CA HIS A 329 8.28 30.42 12.90
C HIS A 329 7.28 29.26 12.91
N GLU A 330 7.60 28.16 12.22
CA GLU A 330 6.74 26.99 12.13
C GLU A 330 6.58 26.31 13.51
N GLN A 331 7.70 26.16 14.23
CA GLN A 331 7.73 25.65 15.60
C GLN A 331 6.95 26.55 16.57
N ALA A 332 7.04 27.88 16.42
CA ALA A 332 6.29 28.81 17.25
C ALA A 332 4.76 28.68 17.03
N ILE A 333 4.32 28.56 15.78
CA ILE A 333 2.91 28.31 15.45
C ILE A 333 2.46 26.96 16.00
N ALA A 334 3.20 25.88 15.72
CA ALA A 334 2.86 24.54 16.18
C ALA A 334 2.79 24.45 17.71
N ALA A 335 3.76 25.03 18.42
CA ALA A 335 3.77 25.06 19.88
C ALA A 335 2.57 25.82 20.45
N ARG A 336 2.20 26.97 19.85
CA ARG A 336 1.03 27.74 20.28
C ARG A 336 -0.27 26.99 20.04
N LEU A 337 -0.43 26.35 18.88
CA LEU A 337 -1.59 25.51 18.56
C LEU A 337 -1.73 24.33 19.55
N ARG A 338 -0.64 23.61 19.82
CA ARG A 338 -0.61 22.50 20.80
C ARG A 338 -1.03 22.96 22.20
N ALA A 339 -0.62 24.16 22.62
CA ALA A 339 -0.96 24.71 23.93
C ALA A 339 -2.43 25.19 24.03
N GLU A 340 -2.97 25.72 22.94
CA GLU A 340 -4.28 26.40 22.94
C GLU A 340 -5.47 25.56 22.46
N LEU A 341 -5.19 24.44 21.80
CA LEU A 341 -6.16 23.50 21.25
C LEU A 341 -5.88 22.08 21.79
N PRO A 342 -6.03 21.85 23.11
CA PRO A 342 -5.85 20.51 23.66
C PRO A 342 -6.82 19.52 23.02
N GLY A 343 -6.31 18.38 22.56
CA GLY A 343 -7.07 17.36 21.84
C GLY A 343 -7.01 17.48 20.32
N VAL A 344 -6.45 18.57 19.77
CA VAL A 344 -6.18 18.68 18.33
C VAL A 344 -4.77 18.19 18.05
N HIS A 345 -4.61 17.24 17.13
CA HIS A 345 -3.30 16.75 16.73
C HIS A 345 -2.58 17.79 15.85
N VAL A 346 -1.31 18.10 16.12
CA VAL A 346 -0.57 19.15 15.38
C VAL A 346 0.75 18.60 14.85
N CYS A 347 0.93 18.62 13.53
CA CYS A 347 2.16 18.26 12.83
C CYS A 347 2.86 19.50 12.28
N ALA A 348 4.16 19.65 12.52
CA ALA A 348 4.98 20.66 11.84
C ALA A 348 5.80 20.00 10.72
N SER A 349 5.87 20.63 9.55
CA SER A 349 6.53 20.03 8.39
C SER A 349 8.04 19.83 8.58
N SER A 350 8.68 20.66 9.39
CA SER A 350 10.06 20.50 9.83
C SER A 350 10.30 19.35 10.82
N GLU A 351 9.25 18.81 11.44
CA GLU A 351 9.33 17.61 12.29
C GLU A 351 9.04 16.33 11.48
N VAL A 352 8.09 16.40 10.54
CA VAL A 352 7.67 15.26 9.72
C VAL A 352 8.66 14.97 8.58
N LEU A 353 8.99 15.99 7.78
CA LEU A 353 9.81 15.88 6.58
C LEU A 353 10.66 17.16 6.37
N PRO A 354 11.79 17.31 7.08
CA PRO A 354 12.65 18.51 7.00
C PRO A 354 13.49 18.55 5.72
N GLU A 355 12.84 18.50 4.56
CA GLU A 355 13.47 18.53 3.24
C GLU A 355 13.03 19.73 2.41
N VAL A 356 13.88 20.10 1.44
CA VAL A 356 13.56 21.13 0.44
C VAL A 356 12.37 20.68 -0.41
N ARG A 357 11.67 21.63 -1.04
CA ARG A 357 10.44 21.49 -1.85
C ARG A 357 9.17 21.48 -1.02
N GLU A 358 8.39 22.54 -1.18
CA GLU A 358 7.18 22.85 -0.41
C GLU A 358 6.02 21.90 -0.67
N TYR A 359 5.72 21.53 -1.93
CA TYR A 359 4.55 20.71 -2.21
C TYR A 359 4.63 19.33 -1.55
N GLU A 360 5.71 18.58 -1.79
CA GLU A 360 5.87 17.21 -1.28
C GLU A 360 5.97 17.21 0.25
N ARG A 361 6.68 18.19 0.83
CA ARG A 361 6.79 18.37 2.28
C ARG A 361 5.43 18.67 2.92
N ILE A 362 4.71 19.65 2.40
CA ILE A 362 3.42 20.08 2.97
C ILE A 362 2.37 18.99 2.75
N ALA A 363 2.33 18.34 1.58
CA ALA A 363 1.39 17.26 1.31
C ALA A 363 1.63 16.04 2.22
N THR A 364 2.89 15.66 2.45
CA THR A 364 3.23 14.57 3.39
C THR A 364 2.85 14.93 4.83
N THR A 365 3.06 16.19 5.24
CA THR A 365 2.69 16.68 6.58
C THR A 365 1.17 16.73 6.75
N ALA A 366 0.44 17.17 5.72
CA ALA A 366 -1.02 17.17 5.70
C ALA A 366 -1.57 15.75 5.79
N LEU A 367 -0.95 14.80 5.08
CA LEU A 367 -1.30 13.38 5.17
C LEU A 367 -1.08 12.83 6.58
N ASP A 368 0.08 13.13 7.19
CA ASP A 368 0.39 12.70 8.56
C ASP A 368 -0.68 13.23 9.54
N ALA A 369 -0.97 14.53 9.49
CA ALA A 369 -2.02 15.14 10.32
C ALA A 369 -3.41 14.55 10.07
N TYR A 370 -3.72 14.22 8.82
CA TYR A 370 -5.01 13.62 8.43
C TYR A 370 -5.20 12.19 8.95
N LEU A 371 -4.14 11.38 8.99
CA LEU A 371 -4.23 9.98 9.39
C LEU A 371 -3.97 9.74 10.88
N THR A 372 -3.14 10.57 11.53
CA THR A 372 -2.68 10.27 12.89
C THR A 372 -3.80 10.11 13.92
N PRO A 373 -4.86 10.96 13.96
CA PRO A 373 -5.95 10.75 14.92
C PRO A 373 -6.65 9.39 14.77
N VAL A 374 -6.92 8.97 13.53
CA VAL A 374 -7.55 7.67 13.24
C VAL A 374 -6.67 6.52 13.70
N LEU A 375 -5.35 6.64 13.50
CA LEU A 375 -4.40 5.61 13.85
C LEU A 375 -4.11 5.54 15.35
N ALA A 376 -4.05 6.70 16.02
CA ALA A 376 -3.77 6.80 17.44
C ALA A 376 -4.81 6.03 18.26
N ASP A 377 -6.10 6.26 18.01
CA ASP A 377 -7.20 5.56 18.71
C ASP A 377 -7.08 4.03 18.56
N TYR A 378 -6.78 3.57 17.35
CA TYR A 378 -6.57 2.15 17.07
C TYR A 378 -5.38 1.58 17.85
N LEU A 379 -4.23 2.24 17.77
CA LEU A 379 -2.99 1.76 18.37
C LEU A 379 -3.05 1.80 19.90
N GLU A 380 -3.63 2.84 20.50
CA GLU A 380 -3.82 2.94 21.94
C GLU A 380 -4.74 1.83 22.47
N SER A 381 -5.86 1.57 21.80
CA SER A 381 -6.76 0.46 22.10
C SER A 381 -6.03 -0.90 22.01
N LEU A 382 -5.24 -1.10 20.96
CA LEU A 382 -4.44 -2.31 20.78
C LEU A 382 -3.40 -2.49 21.88
N GLY A 383 -2.69 -1.43 22.26
CA GLY A 383 -1.70 -1.43 23.33
C GLY A 383 -2.32 -1.80 24.68
N ALA A 384 -3.46 -1.19 25.02
CA ALA A 384 -4.19 -1.48 26.25
C ALA A 384 -4.72 -2.94 26.28
N ARG A 385 -5.16 -3.47 25.15
CA ARG A 385 -5.58 -4.87 25.03
C ARG A 385 -4.43 -5.85 25.18
N ALA A 386 -3.31 -5.60 24.51
CA ALA A 386 -2.11 -6.43 24.65
C ALA A 386 -1.66 -6.51 26.11
N ALA A 387 -1.65 -5.38 26.81
CA ALA A 387 -1.32 -5.33 28.23
C ALA A 387 -2.28 -6.15 29.10
N ARG A 388 -3.60 -6.10 28.83
CA ARG A 388 -4.60 -6.92 29.55
C ARG A 388 -4.41 -8.43 29.36
N GLU A 389 -3.91 -8.85 28.20
CA GLU A 389 -3.63 -10.26 27.90
C GLU A 389 -2.23 -10.72 28.36
N GLY A 390 -1.45 -9.84 28.99
CA GLY A 390 -0.07 -10.13 29.41
C GLY A 390 0.90 -10.24 28.24
N LEU A 391 0.59 -9.63 27.10
CA LEU A 391 1.44 -9.59 25.90
C LEU A 391 2.34 -8.35 25.91
N PRO A 392 3.52 -8.40 25.27
CA PRO A 392 4.32 -7.21 25.05
C PRO A 392 3.60 -6.21 24.15
N ALA A 393 3.91 -4.92 24.29
CA ALA A 393 3.39 -3.89 23.39
C ALA A 393 3.80 -4.20 21.93
N PRO A 394 2.87 -4.19 20.97
CA PRO A 394 3.20 -4.43 19.56
C PRO A 394 4.19 -3.40 19.01
N ALA A 395 5.20 -3.87 18.30
CA ALA A 395 6.03 -3.02 17.45
C ALA A 395 5.38 -2.92 16.07
N ILE A 396 5.24 -1.70 15.56
CA ILE A 396 4.49 -1.42 14.34
C ILE A 396 5.43 -1.45 13.13
N MET A 397 5.01 -2.13 12.07
CA MET A 397 5.73 -2.16 10.80
C MET A 397 5.68 -0.79 10.12
N GLN A 398 6.82 -0.34 9.62
CA GLN A 398 6.97 0.91 8.88
C GLN A 398 6.93 0.63 7.38
N SER A 399 6.52 1.64 6.60
CA SER A 399 6.62 1.63 5.13
C SER A 399 8.05 1.34 4.64
N SER A 400 9.06 1.64 5.45
CA SER A 400 10.49 1.42 5.17
C SER A 400 10.97 -0.03 5.36
N GLY A 401 10.10 -0.92 5.86
CA GLY A 401 10.39 -2.32 6.20
C GLY A 401 11.00 -2.52 7.59
N GLY A 402 11.10 -1.46 8.40
CA GLY A 402 11.56 -1.52 9.80
C GLY A 402 10.39 -1.61 10.80
N LEU A 403 10.71 -1.84 12.08
CA LEU A 403 9.75 -1.76 13.17
C LEU A 403 9.91 -0.46 13.96
N MET A 404 8.83 0.10 14.48
CA MET A 404 8.82 1.24 15.40
C MET A 404 7.97 0.96 16.64
N PRO A 405 8.24 1.62 17.78
CA PRO A 405 7.37 1.55 18.94
C PRO A 405 5.93 2.00 18.63
N LEU A 406 4.96 1.41 19.33
CA LEU A 406 3.54 1.74 19.19
C LEU A 406 3.24 3.22 19.39
N HIS A 407 3.82 3.85 20.41
CA HIS A 407 3.58 5.26 20.72
C HIS A 407 4.11 6.19 19.63
N ASP A 408 5.25 5.85 19.00
CA ASP A 408 5.78 6.62 17.88
C ASP A 408 4.87 6.50 16.65
N ALA A 409 4.31 5.31 16.40
CA ALA A 409 3.39 5.08 15.29
C ALA A 409 2.06 5.82 15.50
N ALA A 410 1.59 5.90 16.75
CA ALA A 410 0.43 6.68 17.14
C ALA A 410 0.66 8.20 17.04
N ALA A 411 1.90 8.66 16.91
CA ALA A 411 2.23 10.06 16.71
C ALA A 411 2.52 10.43 15.25
N HIS A 412 2.83 9.45 14.39
CA HIS A 412 3.29 9.68 13.00
C HIS A 412 2.74 8.62 12.03
N ALA A 413 1.45 8.71 11.69
CA ALA A 413 0.78 7.71 10.87
C ALA A 413 1.35 7.59 9.45
N SER A 414 1.91 8.66 8.87
CA SER A 414 2.48 8.65 7.52
C SER A 414 3.59 7.61 7.33
N ARG A 415 4.30 7.23 8.41
CA ARG A 415 5.37 6.21 8.40
C ARG A 415 4.85 4.76 8.35
N THR A 416 3.54 4.57 8.48
CA THR A 416 2.89 3.25 8.58
C THR A 416 1.98 2.94 7.37
N VAL A 417 1.88 3.87 6.42
CA VAL A 417 1.14 3.68 5.18
C VAL A 417 1.79 2.54 4.38
N LEU A 418 1.02 1.55 3.95
CA LEU A 418 1.54 0.30 3.36
C LEU A 418 2.41 -0.56 4.29
N SER A 419 2.21 -0.47 5.61
CA SER A 419 2.96 -1.29 6.59
C SER A 419 2.71 -2.80 6.44
N GLY A 420 1.48 -3.23 6.13
CA GLY A 420 1.17 -4.64 5.85
C GLY A 420 2.00 -5.22 4.70
N PRO A 421 1.87 -4.66 3.47
CA PRO A 421 2.68 -5.08 2.32
C PRO A 421 4.19 -5.00 2.57
N ALA A 422 4.67 -3.99 3.30
CA ALA A 422 6.08 -3.87 3.65
C ALA A 422 6.58 -5.09 4.46
N GLY A 423 5.78 -5.59 5.39
CA GLY A 423 6.09 -6.82 6.13
C GLY A 423 6.18 -8.06 5.23
N GLY A 424 5.26 -8.19 4.27
CA GLY A 424 5.27 -9.26 3.27
C GLY A 424 6.52 -9.23 2.39
N VAL A 425 6.92 -8.05 1.91
CA VAL A 425 8.11 -7.86 1.06
C VAL A 425 9.41 -8.13 1.84
N VAL A 426 9.49 -7.72 3.11
CA VAL A 426 10.64 -8.05 3.97
C VAL A 426 10.75 -9.57 4.16
N GLY A 427 9.63 -10.24 4.44
CA GLY A 427 9.60 -11.70 4.56
C GLY A 427 10.00 -12.42 3.26
N ALA A 428 9.48 -11.95 2.12
CA ALA A 428 9.83 -12.49 0.80
C ALA A 428 11.31 -12.32 0.48
N ALA A 429 11.93 -11.20 0.88
CA ALA A 429 13.36 -10.98 0.68
C ALA A 429 14.22 -11.93 1.51
N ASP A 430 13.82 -12.21 2.76
CA ASP A 430 14.49 -13.22 3.58
C ASP A 430 14.38 -14.63 2.98
N VAL A 431 13.21 -14.99 2.43
CA VAL A 431 13.02 -16.26 1.71
C VAL A 431 13.91 -16.31 0.46
N ALA A 432 13.94 -15.25 -0.35
CA ALA A 432 14.78 -15.18 -1.54
C ALA A 432 16.28 -15.34 -1.21
N ARG A 433 16.73 -14.72 -0.12
CA ARG A 433 18.12 -14.85 0.36
C ARG A 433 18.45 -16.29 0.78
N VAL A 434 17.53 -16.98 1.45
CA VAL A 434 17.73 -18.38 1.86
C VAL A 434 17.69 -19.34 0.68
N ASP A 435 16.87 -19.06 -0.32
CA ASP A 435 16.82 -19.85 -1.57
C ASP A 435 18.02 -19.55 -2.51
N GLY A 436 18.79 -18.49 -2.23
CA GLY A 436 19.90 -18.06 -3.08
C GLY A 436 19.44 -17.41 -4.39
N ALA A 437 18.21 -16.88 -4.42
CA ALA A 437 17.66 -16.20 -5.59
C ALA A 437 18.26 -14.79 -5.72
N GLU A 438 18.98 -14.55 -6.83
CA GLU A 438 19.53 -13.23 -7.17
C GLU A 438 18.43 -12.21 -7.49
N MET A 439 17.31 -12.68 -8.06
CA MET A 439 16.14 -11.85 -8.33
C MET A 439 14.85 -12.60 -7.98
N ALA A 440 13.94 -11.92 -7.30
CA ALA A 440 12.61 -12.42 -6.97
C ALA A 440 11.57 -11.31 -7.13
N LEU A 441 10.34 -11.71 -7.47
CA LEU A 441 9.19 -10.82 -7.43
C LEU A 441 8.31 -11.23 -6.26
N ALA A 442 8.12 -10.33 -5.29
CA ALA A 442 7.11 -10.47 -4.26
C ALA A 442 5.75 -10.11 -4.87
N PHE A 443 4.77 -10.98 -4.68
CA PHE A 443 3.42 -10.82 -5.20
C PHE A 443 2.42 -11.22 -4.13
N ASP A 444 1.71 -10.24 -3.58
CA ASP A 444 0.67 -10.44 -2.57
C ASP A 444 -0.68 -10.03 -3.14
N MET A 445 -1.65 -10.94 -3.14
CA MET A 445 -2.99 -10.70 -3.64
C MET A 445 -4.01 -10.94 -2.54
N GLY A 446 -4.66 -9.85 -2.13
CA GLY A 446 -5.75 -9.85 -1.17
C GLY A 446 -7.13 -9.90 -1.84
N GLY A 447 -8.17 -9.68 -1.03
CA GLY A 447 -9.54 -9.54 -1.51
C GLY A 447 -9.79 -8.24 -2.27
N THR A 448 -9.04 -7.18 -1.95
CA THR A 448 -9.27 -5.81 -2.42
C THR A 448 -8.13 -5.24 -3.26
N SER A 449 -6.89 -5.62 -2.96
CA SER A 449 -5.68 -5.10 -3.61
C SER A 449 -4.72 -6.22 -4.00
N CYS A 450 -3.77 -5.86 -4.87
CA CYS A 450 -2.61 -6.66 -5.21
C CYS A 450 -1.36 -5.78 -5.06
N ASP A 451 -0.38 -6.26 -4.31
CA ASP A 451 0.86 -5.57 -3.99
C ASP A 451 2.05 -6.32 -4.61
N VAL A 452 2.93 -5.60 -5.30
CA VAL A 452 4.06 -6.17 -6.03
C VAL A 452 5.35 -5.43 -5.71
N ALA A 453 6.44 -6.16 -5.48
CA ALA A 453 7.76 -5.56 -5.28
C ALA A 453 8.88 -6.40 -5.92
N LEU A 454 9.89 -5.73 -6.45
CA LEU A 454 11.11 -6.37 -6.94
C LEU A 454 12.13 -6.53 -5.80
N ILE A 455 12.71 -7.72 -5.71
CA ILE A 455 13.78 -8.06 -4.79
C ILE A 455 15.00 -8.43 -5.62
N THR A 456 16.11 -7.76 -5.35
CA THR A 456 17.40 -8.02 -6.02
C THR A 456 18.46 -8.29 -4.96
N ASP A 457 19.23 -9.36 -5.12
CA ASP A 457 20.26 -9.81 -4.19
C ASP A 457 19.75 -9.98 -2.74
N GLY A 458 18.52 -10.49 -2.59
CA GLY A 458 17.86 -10.64 -1.30
C GLY A 458 17.51 -9.32 -0.61
N ARG A 459 17.45 -8.20 -1.36
CA ARG A 459 17.12 -6.87 -0.85
C ARG A 459 15.91 -6.30 -1.58
N PRO A 460 14.86 -5.87 -0.86
CA PRO A 460 13.76 -5.11 -1.46
C PRO A 460 14.26 -3.81 -2.08
N GLY A 461 13.62 -3.40 -3.19
CA GLY A 461 13.73 -2.03 -3.70
C GLY A 461 13.34 -1.00 -2.63
N ARG A 462 13.97 0.17 -2.69
CA ARG A 462 13.66 1.30 -1.80
C ARG A 462 13.33 2.53 -2.64
N ALA A 463 12.31 3.25 -2.22
CA ALA A 463 11.89 4.51 -2.80
C ALA A 463 12.05 5.65 -1.78
N HIS A 464 12.33 6.85 -2.30
CA HIS A 464 12.33 8.09 -1.51
C HIS A 464 10.93 8.72 -1.39
N GLY A 465 9.91 7.97 -1.76
CA GLY A 465 8.52 8.33 -1.69
C GLY A 465 7.70 7.61 -2.74
N SER A 466 6.38 7.66 -2.59
CA SER A 466 5.42 7.08 -3.52
C SER A 466 4.17 7.95 -3.60
N VAL A 467 3.22 7.55 -4.45
CA VAL A 467 1.90 8.16 -4.55
C VAL A 467 0.87 7.13 -4.07
N VAL A 468 0.24 7.41 -2.94
CA VAL A 468 -0.80 6.55 -2.35
C VAL A 468 -2.14 7.25 -2.50
N ALA A 469 -3.13 6.58 -3.10
CA ALA A 469 -4.43 7.16 -3.41
C ALA A 469 -4.38 8.51 -4.16
N GLY A 470 -3.32 8.74 -4.96
CA GLY A 470 -3.10 10.00 -5.70
C GLY A 470 -2.55 11.17 -4.86
N HIS A 471 -2.09 10.88 -3.64
CA HIS A 471 -1.40 11.81 -2.75
C HIS A 471 0.06 11.41 -2.56
N PRO A 472 1.02 12.35 -2.64
CA PRO A 472 2.43 12.04 -2.45
C PRO A 472 2.74 11.74 -0.98
N VAL A 473 3.53 10.69 -0.75
CA VAL A 473 4.14 10.34 0.53
C VAL A 473 5.65 10.36 0.33
N HIS A 474 6.32 11.43 0.76
CA HIS A 474 7.74 11.62 0.48
C HIS A 474 8.62 11.20 1.66
N LEU A 475 8.39 9.98 2.16
CA LEU A 475 9.15 9.35 3.23
C LEU A 475 9.90 8.12 2.71
N PRO A 476 11.03 7.74 3.32
CA PRO A 476 11.70 6.49 2.98
C PRO A 476 10.77 5.29 3.10
N MET A 477 10.60 4.56 2.00
CA MET A 477 9.70 3.41 1.93
C MET A 477 10.27 2.28 1.06
N LEU A 478 9.69 1.10 1.17
CA LEU A 478 9.93 0.02 0.20
C LEU A 478 9.25 0.35 -1.12
N ASP A 479 9.89 -0.05 -2.21
CA ASP A 479 9.37 0.14 -3.56
C ASP A 479 8.30 -0.92 -3.83
N ILE A 480 7.05 -0.57 -3.51
CA ILE A 480 5.87 -1.42 -3.60
C ILE A 480 4.87 -0.73 -4.51
N GLU A 481 4.44 -1.46 -5.54
CA GLU A 481 3.37 -1.05 -6.44
C GLU A 481 2.08 -1.74 -6.01
N THR A 482 1.03 -0.96 -5.79
CA THR A 482 -0.30 -1.45 -5.38
C THR A 482 -1.31 -1.22 -6.49
N VAL A 483 -2.06 -2.25 -6.85
CA VAL A 483 -3.19 -2.17 -7.79
C VAL A 483 -4.48 -2.51 -7.06
N SER A 484 -5.53 -1.70 -7.25
CA SER A 484 -6.89 -1.96 -6.74
C SER A 484 -7.62 -3.05 -7.54
N ALA A 485 -7.03 -4.25 -7.60
CA ALA A 485 -7.63 -5.44 -8.18
C ALA A 485 -7.30 -6.64 -7.29
N GLY A 486 -8.32 -7.23 -6.67
CA GLY A 486 -8.19 -8.38 -5.78
C GLY A 486 -9.23 -9.45 -6.07
N GLY A 487 -9.21 -10.52 -5.27
CA GLY A 487 -10.11 -11.67 -5.46
C GLY A 487 -11.62 -11.36 -5.30
N GLY A 488 -11.97 -10.23 -4.67
CA GLY A 488 -13.34 -9.75 -4.48
C GLY A 488 -13.77 -8.66 -5.46
N SER A 489 -12.92 -8.26 -6.41
CA SER A 489 -13.27 -7.26 -7.42
C SER A 489 -14.40 -7.79 -8.33
N ILE A 490 -15.41 -6.95 -8.57
CA ILE A 490 -16.56 -7.30 -9.43
C ILE A 490 -16.08 -7.47 -10.87
N ALA A 491 -16.36 -8.63 -11.46
CA ALA A 491 -15.98 -9.01 -12.83
C ALA A 491 -17.00 -8.55 -13.88
#